data_AF-A0A9Q1ASL4-F1
#
_entry.id   AF-A0A9Q1ASL4-F1
#
_cell.length_a   1.000
_cell.length_b   1.000
_cell.length_c   1.000
_cell.angle_alpha   90.00
_cell.angle_beta   90.00
_cell.angle_gamma   90.00
#
_symmetry.space_group_name_H-M   'P 1'
#
loop_
_entity.id
_entity.type
_entity.pdbx_description
1 polymer ?
#
loop_
_entity_poly.entity_id
_entity_poly.type
_entity_poly.pdbx_seq_one_letter_code
_entity_poly.pdbx_strand_id
1 'polypeptide(L)'
;MMDHLWLVSAVACGLPDENIPEISVACNIDLLLQTLRGYCVSFGLEEASLRKAAEDTAQPEEHLRALVRSPLANGMAKEQVVELLVRAASKPPKLPKELVPIAGVGLPFAVVYNMLKTFVEDAAADAHRVLVKVFVSQKPRGESETQIPDGSERERPPRERAEDAFSS
;
A
#
# COMPACT_ATOMS: atom_id res chain seq x y z
N MET A 1 -11.90 11.77 -3.35
CA MET A 1 -12.35 10.36 -3.43
C MET A 1 -13.34 10.04 -2.30
N MET A 2 -12.99 10.26 -1.03
CA MET A 2 -13.88 10.02 0.12
C MET A 2 -15.21 10.80 0.07
N ASP A 3 -15.18 12.04 -0.43
CA ASP A 3 -16.36 12.92 -0.47
C ASP A 3 -17.45 12.48 -1.45
N HIS A 4 -17.16 11.53 -2.35
CA HIS A 4 -18.10 11.03 -3.35
C HIS A 4 -18.59 9.60 -3.08
N LEU A 5 -18.12 8.95 -1.99
CA LEU A 5 -18.51 7.58 -1.68
C LEU A 5 -20.01 7.44 -1.47
N TRP A 6 -20.64 8.43 -0.82
CA TRP A 6 -22.09 8.43 -0.58
C TRP A 6 -22.88 8.42 -1.89
N LEU A 7 -22.38 9.10 -2.94
CA LEU A 7 -23.04 9.16 -4.23
C LEU A 7 -22.97 7.79 -4.92
N VAL A 8 -21.79 7.17 -4.91
CA VAL A 8 -21.62 5.80 -5.43
C VAL A 8 -22.54 4.83 -4.70
N SER A 9 -22.60 4.89 -3.36
CA SER A 9 -23.50 4.06 -2.56
C SER A 9 -24.97 4.26 -2.93
N ALA A 10 -25.40 5.51 -3.10
CA ALA A 10 -26.77 5.83 -3.48
C ALA A 10 -27.11 5.27 -4.88
N VAL A 11 -26.22 5.44 -5.86
CA VAL A 11 -26.43 4.95 -7.23
C VAL A 11 -26.43 3.41 -7.26
N ALA A 12 -25.48 2.77 -6.58
CA ALA A 12 -25.40 1.31 -6.53
C ALA A 12 -26.65 0.68 -5.89
N CYS A 13 -27.20 1.31 -4.85
CA CYS A 13 -28.42 0.82 -4.19
C CYS A 13 -29.71 1.20 -4.93
N GLY A 14 -29.71 2.29 -5.72
CA GLY A 14 -30.86 2.73 -6.50
C GLY A 14 -31.11 1.93 -7.78
N LEU A 15 -30.08 1.24 -8.28
CA LEU A 15 -30.13 0.45 -9.52
C LEU A 15 -29.63 -1.00 -9.29
N PRO A 16 -30.24 -1.77 -8.37
CA PRO A 16 -29.75 -3.10 -8.05
C PRO A 16 -29.91 -4.05 -9.24
N ASP A 17 -28.86 -4.82 -9.53
CA ASP A 17 -28.87 -5.88 -10.56
C ASP A 17 -28.83 -7.28 -9.93
N GLU A 18 -28.19 -7.41 -8.77
CA GLU A 18 -28.01 -8.65 -8.04
C GLU A 18 -28.46 -8.50 -6.57
N ASN A 19 -28.86 -9.63 -5.99
CA ASN A 19 -29.17 -9.75 -4.56
C ASN A 19 -28.09 -10.57 -3.87
N ILE A 20 -27.69 -10.14 -2.67
CA ILE A 20 -26.75 -10.86 -1.80
C ILE A 20 -27.56 -11.47 -0.64
N PRO A 21 -27.92 -12.77 -0.71
CA PRO A 21 -28.82 -13.38 0.26
C PRO A 21 -28.23 -13.39 1.68
N GLU A 22 -26.92 -13.56 1.80
CA GLU A 22 -26.20 -13.69 3.08
C GLU A 22 -26.39 -12.49 4.02
N ILE A 23 -26.63 -11.30 3.45
CA ILE A 23 -26.79 -10.04 4.19
C ILE A 23 -28.08 -9.31 3.85
N SER A 24 -28.97 -9.93 3.06
CA SER A 24 -30.25 -9.35 2.63
C SER A 24 -30.12 -7.97 1.98
N VAL A 25 -29.08 -7.78 1.17
CA VAL A 25 -28.77 -6.51 0.48
C VAL A 25 -28.92 -6.69 -1.03
N ALA A 26 -29.53 -5.72 -1.70
CA ALA A 26 -29.58 -5.60 -3.15
C ALA A 26 -28.76 -4.37 -3.58
N CYS A 27 -27.85 -4.53 -4.53
CA CYS A 27 -27.04 -3.43 -5.06
C CYS A 27 -26.41 -3.80 -6.40
N ASN A 28 -26.00 -2.79 -7.16
CA ASN A 28 -25.33 -2.97 -8.44
C ASN A 28 -23.88 -3.48 -8.28
N ILE A 29 -23.63 -4.77 -8.48
CA ILE A 29 -22.29 -5.36 -8.24
C ILE A 29 -21.30 -4.97 -9.33
N ASP A 30 -21.76 -4.88 -10.58
CA ASP A 30 -20.91 -4.49 -11.71
C ASP A 30 -20.38 -3.05 -11.54
N LEU A 31 -21.25 -2.11 -11.14
CA LEU A 31 -20.89 -0.73 -10.85
C LEU A 31 -19.85 -0.66 -9.72
N LEU A 32 -20.05 -1.43 -8.65
CA LEU A 32 -19.10 -1.48 -7.53
C LEU A 32 -17.76 -2.05 -7.98
N LEU A 33 -17.75 -3.14 -8.74
CA LEU A 33 -16.53 -3.73 -9.29
C LEU A 33 -15.74 -2.71 -10.11
N GLN A 34 -16.39 -2.02 -11.06
CA GLN A 34 -15.74 -1.00 -11.88
C GLN A 34 -15.22 0.17 -11.02
N THR A 35 -15.99 0.58 -10.02
CA THR A 35 -15.60 1.67 -9.11
C THR A 35 -14.37 1.31 -8.30
N LEU A 36 -14.34 0.12 -7.69
CA LEU A 36 -13.21 -0.36 -6.90
C LEU A 36 -11.94 -0.49 -7.74
N ARG A 37 -12.05 -1.03 -8.97
CA ARG A 37 -10.94 -1.06 -9.93
C ARG A 37 -10.43 0.34 -10.24
N GLY A 38 -11.34 1.29 -10.50
CA GLY A 38 -11.00 2.69 -10.74
C GLY A 38 -10.25 3.33 -9.57
N TYR A 39 -10.61 3.01 -8.32
CA TYR A 39 -9.85 3.44 -7.15
C TYR A 39 -8.45 2.84 -7.11
N CYS A 40 -8.29 1.53 -7.33
CA CYS A 40 -6.97 0.91 -7.39
C CYS A 40 -6.06 1.56 -8.45
N VAL A 41 -6.59 1.79 -9.66
CA VAL A 41 -5.86 2.51 -10.73
C VAL A 41 -5.47 3.91 -10.29
N SER A 42 -6.39 4.65 -9.65
CA SER A 42 -6.13 6.01 -9.16
C SER A 42 -5.02 6.06 -8.08
N PHE A 43 -4.86 4.98 -7.31
CA PHE A 43 -3.80 4.82 -6.32
C PHE A 43 -2.49 4.24 -6.90
N GLY A 44 -2.44 3.93 -8.20
CA GLY A 44 -1.31 3.25 -8.84
C GLY A 44 -1.18 1.78 -8.45
N LEU A 45 -2.24 1.18 -7.90
CA LEU A 45 -2.33 -0.23 -7.50
C LEU A 45 -2.82 -1.11 -8.66
N GLU A 46 -2.15 -0.97 -9.79
CA GLU A 46 -2.32 -1.80 -10.98
C GLU A 46 -0.95 -2.31 -11.44
N GLU A 47 -0.93 -3.42 -12.17
CA GLU A 47 0.32 -4.09 -12.54
C GLU A 47 1.25 -3.19 -13.35
N ALA A 48 0.71 -2.36 -14.25
CA ALA A 48 1.51 -1.44 -15.05
C ALA A 48 2.22 -0.36 -14.20
N SER A 49 1.49 0.23 -13.25
CA SER A 49 2.01 1.26 -12.36
C SER A 49 3.03 0.70 -11.37
N LEU A 50 2.79 -0.50 -10.83
CA LEU A 50 3.73 -1.19 -9.94
C LEU A 50 5.02 -1.60 -10.67
N ARG A 51 4.91 -2.15 -11.87
CA ARG A 51 6.07 -2.49 -12.70
C ARG A 51 6.93 -1.26 -12.99
N LYS A 52 6.31 -0.15 -13.40
CA LYS A 52 7.02 1.10 -13.62
C LYS A 52 7.75 1.59 -12.37
N ALA A 53 7.09 1.54 -11.21
CA ALA A 53 7.72 1.91 -9.93
C ALA A 53 8.91 0.99 -9.57
N ALA A 54 8.83 -0.29 -9.92
CA ALA A 54 9.89 -1.26 -9.72
C ALA A 54 11.11 -0.96 -10.63
N GLU A 55 10.85 -0.66 -11.91
CA GLU A 55 11.86 -0.23 -12.89
C GLU A 55 12.57 1.05 -12.43
N ASP A 56 11.81 2.07 -12.03
CA ASP A 56 12.33 3.37 -11.56
C ASP A 56 13.18 3.27 -10.27
N THR A 57 13.08 2.15 -9.54
CA THR A 57 13.82 1.92 -8.27
C THR A 57 14.77 0.73 -8.31
N ALA A 58 14.94 0.09 -9.48
CA ALA A 58 15.69 -1.15 -9.65
C ALA A 58 15.32 -2.24 -8.62
N GLN A 59 14.05 -2.29 -8.22
CA GLN A 59 13.51 -3.32 -7.33
C GLN A 59 12.79 -4.41 -8.13
N PRO A 60 12.71 -5.65 -7.61
CA PRO A 60 11.81 -6.65 -8.18
C PRO A 60 10.35 -6.22 -8.04
N GLU A 61 9.57 -6.32 -9.12
CA GLU A 61 8.13 -6.03 -9.13
C GLU A 61 7.39 -6.83 -8.04
N GLU A 62 7.77 -8.10 -7.84
CA GLU A 62 7.23 -8.99 -6.82
C GLU A 62 7.35 -8.41 -5.41
N HIS A 63 8.43 -7.67 -5.12
CA HIS A 63 8.66 -7.06 -3.82
C HIS A 63 7.68 -5.92 -3.55
N LEU A 64 7.39 -5.09 -4.56
CA LEU A 64 6.39 -4.03 -4.45
C LEU A 64 4.98 -4.61 -4.39
N ARG A 65 4.70 -5.65 -5.18
CA ARG A 65 3.41 -6.36 -5.19
C ARG A 65 3.11 -7.00 -3.83
N ALA A 66 4.11 -7.59 -3.18
CA ALA A 66 3.96 -8.19 -1.86
C ALA A 66 3.61 -7.18 -0.75
N LEU A 67 3.84 -5.88 -0.97
CA LEU A 67 3.43 -4.84 -0.03
C LEU A 67 1.94 -4.48 -0.12
N VAL A 68 1.29 -4.81 -1.24
CA VAL A 68 -0.13 -4.53 -1.47
C VAL A 68 -0.96 -5.67 -0.87
N ARG A 69 -1.89 -5.33 0.02
CA ARG A 69 -2.76 -6.27 0.74
C ARG A 69 -4.19 -6.25 0.20
N SER A 70 -4.60 -5.13 -0.36
CA SER A 70 -5.84 -4.95 -1.10
C SER A 70 -5.75 -5.62 -2.48
N PRO A 71 -6.89 -6.00 -3.08
CA PRO A 71 -6.91 -6.51 -4.44
C PRO A 71 -6.36 -5.49 -5.45
N LEU A 72 -5.49 -5.94 -6.36
CA LEU A 72 -5.08 -5.13 -7.52
C LEU A 72 -6.23 -4.98 -8.50
N ALA A 73 -6.26 -3.86 -9.25
CA ALA A 73 -7.31 -3.58 -10.22
C ALA A 73 -7.59 -4.77 -11.18
N ASN A 74 -6.54 -5.39 -11.70
CA ASN A 74 -6.61 -6.50 -12.66
C ASN A 74 -7.11 -7.82 -12.03
N GLY A 75 -6.94 -8.00 -10.72
CA GLY A 75 -7.30 -9.23 -10.01
C GLY A 75 -8.72 -9.23 -9.43
N MET A 76 -9.45 -8.11 -9.55
CA MET A 76 -10.77 -7.98 -8.94
C MET A 76 -11.85 -8.74 -9.72
N ALA A 77 -12.66 -9.53 -9.02
CA ALA A 77 -13.82 -10.23 -9.57
C ALA A 77 -15.09 -9.94 -8.75
N LYS A 78 -16.28 -10.24 -9.29
CA LYS A 78 -17.57 -9.98 -8.62
C LYS A 78 -17.64 -10.64 -7.25
N GLU A 79 -17.13 -11.86 -7.14
CA GLU A 79 -17.13 -12.68 -5.92
C GLU A 79 -16.38 -11.97 -4.79
N GLN A 80 -15.29 -11.29 -5.10
CA GLN A 80 -14.53 -10.50 -4.12
C GLN A 80 -15.32 -9.26 -3.67
N VAL A 81 -16.09 -8.63 -4.56
CA VAL A 81 -16.97 -7.51 -4.19
C VAL A 81 -18.04 -7.98 -3.21
N VAL A 82 -18.63 -9.15 -3.46
CA VAL A 82 -19.60 -9.78 -2.56
C VAL A 82 -18.95 -10.07 -1.20
N GLU A 83 -17.76 -10.67 -1.17
CA GLU A 83 -17.04 -10.94 0.08
C GLU A 83 -16.76 -9.66 0.88
N LEU A 84 -16.36 -8.58 0.19
CA LEU A 84 -16.15 -7.27 0.81
C LEU A 84 -17.44 -6.69 1.39
N LEU A 85 -18.58 -6.86 0.71
CA LEU A 85 -19.89 -6.42 1.20
C LEU A 85 -20.33 -7.21 2.43
N VAL A 86 -20.17 -8.53 2.42
CA VAL A 86 -20.47 -9.42 3.55
C VAL A 86 -19.61 -9.05 4.75
N ARG A 87 -18.31 -8.84 4.53
CA ARG A 87 -17.37 -8.37 5.56
C ARG A 87 -17.77 -6.99 6.10
N ALA A 88 -18.24 -6.08 5.25
CA ALA A 88 -18.66 -4.76 5.66
C ALA A 88 -19.96 -4.78 6.48
N ALA A 89 -20.88 -5.69 6.17
CA ALA A 89 -22.12 -5.89 6.92
C ALA A 89 -21.90 -6.47 8.33
N SER A 90 -20.82 -7.25 8.53
CA SER A 90 -20.46 -7.79 9.84
C SER A 90 -20.00 -6.74 10.87
N LYS A 91 -19.76 -5.50 10.42
CA LYS A 91 -19.28 -4.38 11.25
C LYS A 91 -20.36 -3.31 11.36
N PRO A 92 -20.49 -2.64 12.51
CA PRO A 92 -21.40 -1.51 12.63
C PRO A 92 -21.00 -0.40 11.63
N PRO A 93 -21.96 0.17 10.88
CA PRO A 93 -21.66 1.15 9.84
C PRO A 93 -21.11 2.44 10.46
N LYS A 94 -19.96 2.90 9.97
CA LYS A 94 -19.33 4.16 10.41
C LYS A 94 -19.70 5.29 9.46
N LEU A 95 -20.92 5.78 9.59
CA LEU A 95 -21.44 6.86 8.75
C LEU A 95 -21.08 8.25 9.31
N PRO A 96 -20.70 9.22 8.45
CA PRO A 96 -20.69 10.63 8.80
C PRO A 96 -22.07 11.06 9.32
N LYS A 97 -22.09 12.00 10.28
CA LYS A 97 -23.33 12.50 10.90
C LYS A 97 -24.34 13.01 9.87
N GLU A 98 -23.85 13.65 8.81
CA GLU A 98 -24.67 14.17 7.70
C GLU A 98 -25.40 13.08 6.90
N LEU A 99 -24.89 11.84 6.92
CA LEU A 99 -25.48 10.71 6.20
C LEU A 99 -26.37 9.84 7.10
N VAL A 100 -26.45 10.12 8.41
CA VAL A 100 -27.31 9.37 9.34
C VAL A 100 -28.81 9.45 8.97
N PRO A 101 -29.36 10.61 8.54
CA PRO A 101 -30.74 10.65 8.04
C PRO A 101 -30.95 9.76 6.81
N ILE A 102 -29.95 9.66 5.94
CA ILE A 102 -29.94 8.81 4.75
C ILE A 102 -29.75 7.32 5.13
N ALA A 103 -29.09 7.01 6.25
CA ALA A 103 -29.02 5.64 6.75
C ALA A 103 -30.42 5.03 6.99
N GLY A 104 -31.42 5.87 7.29
CA GLY A 104 -32.82 5.48 7.40
C GLY A 104 -33.44 4.98 6.09
N VAL A 105 -32.84 5.26 4.91
CA VAL A 105 -33.34 4.76 3.61
C VAL A 105 -32.87 3.34 3.26
N GLY A 106 -32.00 2.71 4.06
CA GLY A 106 -31.84 1.25 4.00
C GLY A 106 -30.46 0.71 4.32
N LEU A 107 -30.45 -0.49 4.91
CA LEU A 107 -29.27 -1.32 5.17
C LEU A 107 -28.31 -1.44 3.95
N PRO A 108 -28.78 -1.60 2.69
CA PRO A 108 -27.90 -1.63 1.52
C PRO A 108 -26.94 -0.45 1.43
N PHE A 109 -27.45 0.77 1.61
CA PHE A 109 -26.64 1.99 1.50
C PHE A 109 -25.52 2.01 2.55
N ALA A 110 -25.86 1.68 3.81
CA ALA A 110 -24.91 1.69 4.91
C ALA A 110 -23.80 0.65 4.71
N VAL A 111 -24.15 -0.55 4.23
CA VAL A 111 -23.19 -1.63 3.95
C VAL A 111 -22.27 -1.23 2.79
N VAL A 112 -22.82 -0.76 1.67
CA VAL A 112 -22.05 -0.36 0.49
C VAL A 112 -21.11 0.80 0.83
N TYR A 113 -21.60 1.82 1.54
CA TYR A 113 -20.77 2.94 1.97
C TYR A 113 -19.59 2.49 2.84
N ASN A 114 -19.85 1.63 3.82
CA ASN A 114 -18.82 1.14 4.73
C ASN A 114 -17.77 0.28 4.00
N MET A 115 -18.21 -0.52 3.03
CA MET A 115 -17.35 -1.31 2.16
C MET A 115 -16.42 -0.40 1.34
N LEU A 116 -16.98 0.58 0.63
CA LEU A 116 -16.22 1.53 -0.19
C LEU A 116 -15.22 2.31 0.65
N LYS A 117 -15.65 2.81 1.82
CA LYS A 117 -14.80 3.57 2.73
C LYS A 117 -13.60 2.74 3.19
N THR A 118 -13.85 1.52 3.67
CA THR A 118 -12.79 0.63 4.15
C THR A 118 -11.83 0.27 3.01
N PHE A 119 -12.35 -0.03 1.82
CA PHE A 119 -11.53 -0.35 0.66
C PHE A 119 -10.60 0.81 0.26
N VAL A 120 -11.12 2.04 0.20
CA VAL A 120 -10.30 3.21 -0.13
C VAL A 120 -9.24 3.48 0.95
N GLU A 121 -9.56 3.29 2.23
CA GLU A 121 -8.59 3.41 3.33
C GLU A 121 -7.47 2.37 3.20
N ASP A 122 -7.82 1.11 2.93
CA ASP A 122 -6.85 0.02 2.74
C ASP A 122 -5.98 0.27 1.49
N ALA A 123 -6.58 0.65 0.36
CA ALA A 123 -5.86 0.99 -0.86
C ALA A 123 -4.91 2.19 -0.67
N ALA A 124 -5.36 3.24 0.02
CA ALA A 124 -4.50 4.38 0.33
C ALA A 124 -3.31 3.98 1.23
N ALA A 125 -3.56 3.13 2.22
CA ALA A 125 -2.50 2.61 3.09
C ALA A 125 -1.50 1.75 2.30
N ASP A 126 -1.97 0.96 1.35
CA ASP A 126 -1.13 0.14 0.48
C ASP A 126 -0.26 0.99 -0.45
N ALA A 127 -0.87 1.97 -1.12
CA ALA A 127 -0.16 2.92 -1.98
C ALA A 127 0.90 3.69 -1.20
N HIS A 128 0.57 4.13 0.03
CA HIS A 128 1.53 4.78 0.91
C HIS A 128 2.71 3.86 1.27
N ARG A 129 2.47 2.57 1.59
CA ARG A 129 3.56 1.62 1.88
C ARG A 129 4.47 1.41 0.68
N VAL A 130 3.90 1.25 -0.51
CA VAL A 130 4.66 1.14 -1.77
C VAL A 130 5.50 2.40 -1.98
N LEU A 131 4.87 3.58 -1.84
CA LEU A 131 5.53 4.87 -2.03
C LEU A 131 6.71 5.07 -1.07
N VAL A 132 6.53 4.79 0.22
CA VAL A 132 7.61 4.87 1.22
C VAL A 132 8.75 3.92 0.86
N LYS A 133 8.44 2.68 0.43
CA LYS A 133 9.47 1.71 0.04
C LYS A 133 10.27 2.21 -1.17
N VAL A 134 9.59 2.75 -2.18
CA VAL A 134 10.19 3.32 -3.39
C VAL A 134 11.13 4.49 -3.02
N PHE A 135 10.66 5.44 -2.21
CA PHE A 135 11.46 6.60 -1.81
C PHE A 135 12.68 6.25 -0.96
N VAL A 136 12.54 5.35 0.02
CA VAL A 136 13.67 4.95 0.88
C VAL A 136 14.78 4.30 0.06
N SER A 137 14.44 3.54 -0.98
CA SER A 137 15.42 2.92 -1.87
C SER A 137 16.10 3.89 -2.86
N GLN A 138 15.56 5.10 -3.04
CA GLN A 138 16.19 6.14 -3.87
C GLN A 138 17.18 7.04 -3.11
N LYS A 139 17.35 6.88 -1.79
CA LYS A 139 18.38 7.63 -1.04
C LYS A 139 19.76 7.32 -1.64
N PRO A 140 20.55 8.33 -2.05
CA PRO A 140 21.79 8.09 -2.76
C PRO A 140 22.71 7.24 -1.89
N ARG A 141 23.16 6.12 -2.46
CA ARG A 141 24.18 5.22 -1.91
C ARG A 141 25.52 5.94 -1.98
N GLY A 142 25.69 6.94 -1.13
CA GLY A 142 26.86 7.81 -1.05
C GLY A 142 27.32 7.93 0.39
N GLU A 143 27.71 6.80 0.97
CA GLU A 143 28.60 6.70 2.13
C GLU A 143 29.17 5.29 2.07
N SER A 144 30.16 5.12 1.20
CA SER A 144 31.12 4.03 1.32
C SER A 144 31.84 4.25 2.64
N GLU A 145 31.60 3.40 3.63
CA GLU A 145 32.49 3.28 4.78
C GLU A 145 33.89 2.97 4.23
N THR A 146 34.73 3.99 4.20
CA THR A 146 36.16 3.87 3.93
C THR A 146 36.71 2.93 4.99
N GLN A 147 37.00 1.71 4.56
CA GLN A 147 37.73 0.72 5.31
C GLN A 147 39.13 1.30 5.55
N ILE A 148 39.39 1.79 6.77
CA ILE A 148 40.74 2.15 7.21
C ILE A 148 41.41 0.85 7.65
N PRO A 149 42.48 0.38 6.98
CA PRO A 149 43.31 -0.67 7.54
C PRO A 149 44.39 0.01 8.39
N ASP A 150 44.26 0.01 9.73
CA ASP A 150 45.39 0.30 10.61
C ASP A 150 45.88 -1.02 11.23
N GLY A 151 46.65 -1.74 10.43
CA GLY A 151 47.53 -2.80 10.91
C GLY A 151 48.90 -2.20 11.18
N SER A 152 49.19 -1.92 12.46
CA SER A 152 50.56 -1.62 12.90
C SER A 152 50.86 -2.31 14.23
N GLU A 153 50.92 -3.63 14.20
CA GLU A 153 51.89 -4.37 15.01
C GLU A 153 53.02 -4.84 14.10
N ARG A 154 54.21 -4.25 14.25
CA ARG A 154 55.43 -5.02 14.04
C ARG A 154 56.61 -4.49 14.87
N GLU A 155 57.21 -5.45 15.54
CA GLU A 155 58.24 -5.38 16.56
C GLU A 155 59.56 -4.72 16.12
N ARG A 156 60.31 -4.22 17.12
CA ARG A 156 61.70 -3.79 17.04
C ARG A 156 62.64 -4.91 16.57
N PRO A 157 63.76 -4.57 15.92
CA PRO A 157 65.03 -5.27 16.12
C PRO A 157 66.06 -4.41 16.87
N PRO A 158 66.96 -5.01 17.68
CA PRO A 158 68.05 -4.30 18.36
C PRO A 158 69.42 -4.46 17.67
N ARG A 159 70.26 -3.43 17.92
CA ARG A 159 71.74 -3.36 17.81
C ARG A 159 72.38 -3.32 16.42
N GLU A 160 73.11 -2.23 16.18
CA GLU A 160 74.43 -2.29 15.56
C GLU A 160 75.43 -1.43 16.35
N ARG A 161 76.67 -1.89 16.36
CA ARG A 161 77.77 -1.61 17.30
C ARG A 161 78.86 -0.81 16.56
N ALA A 162 79.71 -0.14 17.35
CA ALA A 162 81.10 0.27 17.07
C ALA A 162 81.28 1.55 16.24
N GLU A 163 81.87 2.60 16.82
CA GLU A 163 83.32 2.97 16.81
C GLU A 163 83.43 4.20 15.88
N ASP A 164 84.13 5.31 16.11
CA ASP A 164 85.22 5.66 17.02
C ASP A 164 85.39 7.21 16.99
N ALA A 165 86.30 7.69 17.86
CA ALA A 165 87.05 8.97 17.80
C ALA A 165 86.38 10.24 18.39
N PHE A 166 87.06 11.17 19.08
CA PHE A 166 88.34 11.25 19.77
C PHE A 166 88.33 12.62 20.50
N SER A 167 88.72 12.64 21.78
CA SER A 167 89.37 13.73 22.54
C SER A 167 88.88 15.19 22.43
N SER A 168 88.42 15.77 23.55
CA SER A 168 89.15 16.80 24.33
C SER A 168 88.42 17.11 25.64
#